data_AF-A0A4R7CZ79-F1
#
_entry.id   AF-A0A4R7CZ79-F1
#
_cell.length_a   1.000
_cell.length_b   1.000
_cell.length_c   1.000
_cell.angle_alpha   90.00
_cell.angle_beta   90.00
_cell.angle_gamma   90.00
#
_symmetry.space_group_name_H-M   'P 1'
#
loop_
_entity.id
_entity.type
_entity.pdbx_description
1 polymer ?
#
loop_
_entity_poly.entity_id
_entity_poly.type
_entity_poly.pdbx_seq_one_letter_code
_entity_poly.pdbx_strand_id
1 'polypeptide(L)'
;MIYLRYLVTIRTISDYEMKNTMIKESILTLVTAVEKRMAVYKKAWIASQKYADHALSKVFQQYHNESFAFSKQLMDDFKLKPTRFVEDKIVKMPLENVERDNDIYSTIIACQKIEELCKGSYLKAIKDLDESLISQSFRLREQAENQYMASNHINTLLDCYRLNTRAV
;
A
#
# COMPACT_ATOMS: atom_id res chain seq x y z
N MET A 1 -40.08 26.08 -16.64
CA MET A 1 -39.33 24.90 -17.12
C MET A 1 -37.80 25.09 -17.15
N ILE A 2 -37.26 26.29 -17.43
CA ILE A 2 -35.80 26.51 -17.52
C ILE A 2 -35.09 26.46 -16.14
N TYR A 3 -35.69 27.06 -15.11
CA TYR A 3 -35.13 27.08 -13.73
C TYR A 3 -34.96 25.69 -13.10
N LEU A 4 -35.91 24.77 -13.32
CA LEU A 4 -35.84 23.40 -12.80
C LEU A 4 -34.71 22.60 -13.45
N ARG A 5 -34.49 22.75 -14.77
CA ARG A 5 -33.35 22.11 -15.45
C ARG A 5 -32.03 22.64 -14.92
N TYR A 6 -31.92 23.96 -14.71
CA TYR A 6 -30.69 24.58 -14.20
C TYR A 6 -30.33 24.11 -12.78
N LEU A 7 -31.32 24.02 -11.88
CA LEU A 7 -31.13 23.51 -10.52
C LEU A 7 -30.74 22.03 -10.48
N VAL A 8 -31.35 21.20 -11.33
CA VAL A 8 -30.99 19.78 -11.45
C VAL A 8 -29.56 19.64 -11.98
N THR A 9 -29.18 20.41 -13.01
CA THR A 9 -27.82 20.39 -13.57
C THR A 9 -26.76 20.84 -12.55
N ILE A 10 -27.01 21.92 -11.80
CA ILE A 10 -26.09 22.39 -10.75
C ILE A 10 -25.91 21.33 -9.66
N ARG A 11 -27.00 20.69 -9.22
CA ARG A 11 -26.94 19.63 -8.21
C ARG A 11 -26.15 18.41 -8.69
N THR A 12 -26.36 17.99 -9.94
CA THR A 12 -25.59 16.87 -10.51
C THR A 12 -24.10 17.16 -10.66
N ILE A 13 -23.72 18.40 -10.97
CA ILE A 13 -22.31 18.81 -11.05
C ILE A 13 -21.68 18.81 -9.66
N SER A 14 -22.38 19.37 -8.66
CA SER A 14 -21.93 19.37 -7.27
C SER A 14 -21.74 17.96 -6.70
N ASP A 15 -22.67 17.05 -6.97
CA ASP A 15 -22.59 15.66 -6.49
C ASP A 15 -21.43 14.89 -7.17
N TYR A 16 -21.20 15.15 -8.46
CA TYR A 16 -20.08 14.57 -9.21
C TYR A 16 -18.72 15.07 -8.71
N GLU A 17 -18.58 16.37 -8.46
CA GLU A 17 -17.34 16.96 -7.94
C GLU A 17 -17.01 16.44 -6.53
N MET A 18 -18.02 16.30 -5.67
CA MET A 18 -17.87 15.71 -4.34
C MET A 18 -17.40 14.26 -4.42
N LYS A 19 -18.02 13.44 -5.26
CA LYS A 19 -17.62 12.03 -5.45
C LYS A 19 -16.20 11.90 -5.99
N ASN A 20 -15.82 12.73 -6.97
CA ASN A 20 -14.47 12.76 -7.53
C ASN A 20 -13.43 13.14 -6.47
N THR A 21 -13.76 14.06 -5.57
CA THR A 21 -12.87 14.47 -4.46
C THR A 21 -12.64 13.32 -3.49
N MET A 22 -13.70 12.61 -3.09
CA MET A 22 -13.60 11.43 -2.22
C MET A 22 -12.74 10.32 -2.82
N ILE A 23 -12.89 10.04 -4.11
CA ILE A 23 -12.08 9.06 -4.83
C ILE A 23 -10.60 9.44 -4.74
N LYS A 24 -10.26 10.70 -5.06
CA LYS A 24 -8.86 11.16 -5.02
C LYS A 24 -8.25 11.09 -3.62
N GLU A 25 -9.00 11.43 -2.59
CA GLU A 25 -8.55 11.31 -1.19
C GLU A 25 -8.31 9.86 -0.78
N SER A 26 -9.19 8.94 -1.21
CA SER A 26 -9.01 7.52 -0.92
C SER A 26 -7.81 6.94 -1.67
N ILE A 27 -7.61 7.30 -2.93
CA ILE A 27 -6.43 6.87 -3.69
C ILE A 27 -5.15 7.47 -3.10
N LEU A 28 -5.15 8.73 -2.67
CA LEU A 28 -4.00 9.34 -2.00
C LEU A 28 -3.65 8.64 -0.68
N THR A 29 -4.67 8.21 0.07
CA THR A 29 -4.50 7.41 1.27
C THR A 29 -3.85 6.05 0.93
N LEU A 30 -4.31 5.40 -0.14
CA LEU A 30 -3.75 4.15 -0.63
C LEU A 30 -2.29 4.31 -1.08
N VAL A 31 -1.98 5.32 -1.87
CA VAL A 31 -0.60 5.64 -2.29
C VAL A 31 0.30 5.77 -1.07
N THR A 32 -0.14 6.53 -0.06
CA THR A 32 0.63 6.72 1.18
C THR A 32 0.86 5.39 1.91
N ALA A 33 -0.12 4.49 1.93
CA ALA A 33 0.03 3.16 2.52
C ALA A 33 1.03 2.30 1.73
N VAL A 34 0.93 2.30 0.40
CA VAL A 34 1.84 1.56 -0.50
C VAL A 34 3.28 2.08 -0.40
N GLU A 35 3.48 3.38 -0.22
CA GLU A 35 4.81 3.96 0.01
C GLU A 35 5.42 3.49 1.34
N LYS A 36 4.61 3.40 2.41
CA LYS A 36 5.06 2.83 3.69
C LYS A 36 5.40 1.34 3.54
N ARG A 37 4.58 0.57 2.81
CA ARG A 37 4.84 -0.83 2.45
C ARG A 37 6.18 -0.99 1.74
N MET A 38 6.45 -0.15 0.75
CA MET A 38 7.73 -0.09 0.06
C MET A 38 8.90 0.14 1.03
N ALA A 39 8.80 1.12 1.92
CA ALA A 39 9.87 1.41 2.89
C ALA A 39 10.16 0.23 3.83
N VAL A 40 9.12 -0.48 4.29
CA VAL A 40 9.26 -1.67 5.13
C VAL A 40 9.93 -2.81 4.36
N TYR A 41 9.51 -3.08 3.12
CA TYR A 41 10.13 -4.12 2.31
C TYR A 41 11.58 -3.81 1.93
N LYS A 42 11.93 -2.53 1.73
CA LYS A 42 13.33 -2.14 1.55
C LYS A 42 14.19 -2.51 2.76
N LYS A 43 13.67 -2.27 3.98
CA LYS A 43 14.37 -2.68 5.21
C LYS A 43 14.47 -4.20 5.31
N ALA A 44 13.41 -4.93 5.00
CA ALA A 44 13.40 -6.38 5.00
C ALA A 44 14.38 -6.99 4.00
N TRP A 45 14.45 -6.41 2.81
CA TRP A 45 15.43 -6.77 1.81
C TRP A 45 16.86 -6.60 2.34
N ILE A 46 17.22 -5.43 2.87
CA ILE A 46 18.55 -5.18 3.44
C ILE A 46 18.85 -6.11 4.63
N ALA A 47 17.87 -6.34 5.51
CA ALA A 47 18.04 -7.22 6.67
C ALA A 47 18.33 -8.66 6.25
N SER A 48 17.55 -9.22 5.33
CA SER A 48 17.73 -10.60 4.83
C SER A 48 19.09 -10.84 4.17
N GLN A 49 19.68 -9.82 3.52
CA GLN A 49 21.03 -9.90 2.96
C GLN A 49 22.10 -10.09 4.04
N LYS A 50 21.94 -9.47 5.22
CA LYS A 50 22.88 -9.63 6.35
C LYS A 50 22.93 -11.07 6.88
N TYR A 51 21.84 -11.82 6.70
CA TYR A 51 21.72 -13.23 7.13
C TYR A 51 22.01 -14.23 6.01
N ALA A 52 22.51 -13.77 4.85
CA ALA A 52 22.79 -14.60 3.66
C ALA A 52 21.58 -15.42 3.13
N ASP A 53 20.35 -15.02 3.46
CA ASP A 53 19.14 -15.63 2.91
C ASP A 53 18.79 -14.98 1.56
N HIS A 54 19.46 -15.46 0.51
CA HIS A 54 19.30 -14.94 -0.85
C HIS A 54 17.90 -15.14 -1.43
N ALA A 55 17.19 -16.18 -1.02
CA ALA A 55 15.83 -16.43 -1.49
C ALA A 55 14.87 -15.40 -0.89
N LEU A 56 14.92 -15.23 0.43
CA LEU A 56 14.09 -14.25 1.14
C LEU A 56 14.41 -12.82 0.70
N SER A 57 15.68 -12.51 0.48
CA SER A 57 16.11 -11.22 -0.08
C SER A 57 15.48 -10.93 -1.43
N LYS A 58 15.41 -11.91 -2.34
CA LYS A 58 14.79 -11.72 -3.66
C LYS A 58 13.29 -11.46 -3.53
N VAL A 59 12.60 -12.17 -2.63
CA VAL A 59 11.17 -11.96 -2.37
C VAL A 59 10.91 -10.54 -1.87
N PHE A 60 11.63 -10.06 -0.86
CA PHE A 60 11.42 -8.71 -0.35
C PHE A 60 11.77 -7.63 -1.38
N GLN A 61 12.79 -7.85 -2.21
CA GLN A 61 13.09 -6.98 -3.34
C GLN A 61 11.94 -6.93 -4.35
N GLN A 62 11.34 -8.08 -4.67
CA GLN A 62 10.18 -8.15 -5.56
C GLN A 62 9.00 -7.34 -5.00
N TYR A 63 8.62 -7.55 -3.74
CA TYR A 63 7.52 -6.80 -3.11
C TYR A 63 7.78 -5.30 -3.03
N HIS A 64 9.03 -4.89 -2.79
CA HIS A 64 9.42 -3.48 -2.88
C HIS A 64 9.16 -2.92 -4.29
N ASN A 65 9.62 -3.62 -5.33
CA ASN A 65 9.54 -3.15 -6.71
C ASN A 65 8.08 -3.11 -7.21
N GLU A 66 7.28 -4.12 -6.88
CA GLU A 66 5.85 -4.16 -7.18
C GLU A 66 5.11 -2.99 -6.51
N SER A 67 5.41 -2.72 -5.23
CA SER A 67 4.82 -1.58 -4.50
C SER A 67 5.18 -0.24 -5.16
N PHE A 68 6.45 -0.08 -5.57
CA PHE A 68 6.91 1.14 -6.24
C PHE A 68 6.21 1.35 -7.59
N ALA A 69 6.14 0.31 -8.42
CA ALA A 69 5.49 0.37 -9.72
C ALA A 69 3.99 0.72 -9.57
N PHE A 70 3.32 0.08 -8.61
CA PHE A 70 1.90 0.33 -8.37
C PHE A 70 1.63 1.74 -7.82
N SER A 71 2.46 2.23 -6.89
CA SER A 71 2.35 3.61 -6.40
C SER A 71 2.42 4.63 -7.54
N LYS A 72 3.40 4.48 -8.44
CA LYS A 72 3.51 5.32 -9.64
C LYS A 72 2.27 5.24 -10.53
N GLN A 73 1.80 4.02 -10.78
CA GLN A 73 0.62 3.79 -11.61
C GLN A 73 -0.63 4.48 -11.04
N LEU A 74 -0.86 4.41 -9.72
CA LEU A 74 -1.97 5.10 -9.07
C LEU A 74 -1.86 6.63 -9.20
N MET A 75 -0.65 7.17 -9.05
CA MET A 75 -0.42 8.60 -9.17
C MET A 75 -0.75 9.11 -10.58
N ASP A 76 -0.33 8.35 -11.59
CA ASP A 76 -0.59 8.66 -13.01
C ASP A 76 -2.07 8.49 -13.37
N ASP A 77 -2.70 7.37 -12.98
CA ASP A 77 -4.10 7.05 -13.30
C ASP A 77 -5.08 8.11 -12.76
N PHE A 78 -4.77 8.69 -11.59
CA PHE A 78 -5.64 9.66 -10.92
C PHE A 78 -5.14 11.11 -10.99
N LYS A 79 -4.06 11.36 -11.75
CA LYS A 79 -3.42 12.68 -11.90
C LYS A 79 -3.14 13.34 -10.55
N LEU A 80 -2.65 12.54 -9.61
CA LEU A 80 -2.30 13.02 -8.28
C LEU A 80 -0.97 13.75 -8.35
N LYS A 81 -0.86 14.88 -7.64
CA LYS A 81 0.42 15.56 -7.52
C LYS A 81 1.31 14.73 -6.59
N PRO A 82 2.61 14.58 -6.89
CA PRO A 82 3.54 13.95 -5.97
C PRO A 82 3.39 14.61 -4.60
N THR A 83 2.83 13.87 -3.65
CA THR A 83 2.95 14.22 -2.26
C THR A 83 4.47 14.19 -2.01
N ARG A 84 5.07 15.31 -1.59
CA ARG A 84 6.51 15.47 -1.29
C ARG A 84 6.98 14.56 -0.12
N PHE A 85 6.50 13.33 -0.04
CA PHE A 85 6.69 12.43 1.08
C PHE A 85 7.73 11.33 0.82
N VAL A 86 8.17 11.12 -0.42
CA VAL A 86 8.92 9.89 -0.75
C VAL A 86 10.44 10.03 -0.80
N GLU A 87 11.00 11.23 -0.91
CA GLU A 87 12.48 11.38 -0.82
C GLU A 87 12.96 11.89 0.55
N ASP A 88 12.27 12.85 1.18
CA ASP A 88 12.76 13.47 2.42
C ASP A 88 12.07 13.01 3.73
N LYS A 89 11.01 12.19 3.67
CA LYS A 89 10.17 11.87 4.84
C LYS A 89 9.91 10.40 5.13
N ILE A 90 10.65 9.46 4.50
CA ILE A 90 10.79 8.10 5.05
C ILE A 90 11.47 8.15 6.46
N VAL A 91 11.99 9.31 6.87
CA VAL A 91 12.69 9.56 8.15
C VAL A 91 11.77 10.03 9.30
N LYS A 92 10.44 10.19 9.14
CA LYS A 92 9.58 10.65 10.28
C LYS A 92 8.21 9.95 10.39
N MET A 93 8.19 8.62 10.40
CA MET A 93 7.38 7.94 11.45
C MET A 93 8.20 8.01 12.75
N PRO A 94 7.63 7.92 13.95
CA PRO A 94 8.42 7.82 15.18
C PRO A 94 9.37 6.63 15.01
N LEU A 95 10.62 6.96 14.70
CA LEU A 95 11.73 6.06 14.42
C LEU A 95 12.37 5.64 15.75
N GLU A 96 11.62 5.65 16.84
CA GLU A 96 12.06 5.13 18.13
C GLU A 96 12.14 3.61 17.99
N ASN A 97 13.37 3.09 17.99
CA ASN A 97 13.79 1.68 17.91
C ASN A 97 14.30 1.16 16.54
N VAL A 98 14.73 2.02 15.62
CA VAL A 98 15.22 1.57 14.29
C VAL A 98 16.72 1.23 14.23
N GLU A 99 17.48 1.42 15.32
CA GLU A 99 18.92 1.13 15.40
C GLU A 99 19.29 -0.04 16.34
N ARG A 100 18.33 -0.86 16.79
CA ARG A 100 18.70 -2.16 17.37
C ARG A 100 18.85 -3.15 16.24
N ASP A 101 19.85 -4.02 16.33
CA ASP A 101 20.01 -5.23 15.51
C ASP A 101 18.64 -5.90 15.35
N ASN A 102 17.92 -5.58 14.27
CA ASN A 102 16.60 -6.10 14.06
C ASN A 102 16.81 -7.49 13.47
N ASP A 103 16.58 -8.50 14.30
CA ASP A 103 16.50 -9.86 13.84
C ASP A 103 15.51 -9.98 12.67
N ILE A 104 15.74 -10.98 11.83
CA ILE A 104 14.88 -11.22 10.67
C ILE A 104 13.40 -11.40 11.09
N TYR A 105 13.15 -11.90 12.29
CA TYR A 105 11.83 -12.09 12.87
C TYR A 105 11.06 -10.77 13.08
N SER A 106 11.68 -9.79 13.74
CA SER A 106 11.15 -8.45 13.98
C SER A 106 10.85 -7.74 12.67
N THR A 107 11.70 -8.00 11.67
CA THR A 107 11.51 -7.48 10.32
C THR A 107 10.28 -8.11 9.64
N ILE A 108 10.09 -9.43 9.75
CA ILE A 108 8.89 -10.12 9.24
C ILE A 108 7.63 -9.65 9.96
N ILE A 109 7.68 -9.39 11.29
CA ILE A 109 6.56 -8.79 12.03
C ILE A 109 6.22 -7.40 11.47
N ALA A 110 7.23 -6.58 11.17
CA ALA A 110 6.99 -5.27 10.57
C ALA A 110 6.33 -5.39 9.19
N CYS A 111 6.74 -6.37 8.37
CA CYS A 111 6.08 -6.71 7.12
C CYS A 111 4.61 -7.11 7.35
N GLN A 112 4.30 -7.95 8.33
CA GLN A 112 2.92 -8.36 8.62
C GLN A 112 2.04 -7.16 8.98
N LYS A 113 2.53 -6.30 9.86
CA LYS A 113 1.78 -5.11 10.32
C LYS A 113 1.49 -4.15 9.16
N ILE A 114 2.44 -3.97 8.24
CA ILE A 114 2.22 -3.08 7.10
C ILE A 114 1.26 -3.67 6.07
N GLU A 115 1.29 -4.99 5.86
CA GLU A 115 0.32 -5.68 5.00
C GLU A 115 -1.12 -5.51 5.52
N GLU A 116 -1.36 -5.65 6.83
CA GLU A 116 -2.68 -5.41 7.42
C GLU A 116 -3.14 -3.94 7.28
N LEU A 117 -2.21 -2.98 7.42
CA LEU A 117 -2.52 -1.56 7.19
C LEU A 117 -2.87 -1.28 5.73
N CYS A 118 -2.13 -1.88 4.79
CA CYS A 118 -2.39 -1.73 3.36
C CYS A 118 -3.74 -2.31 2.98
N LYS A 119 -4.11 -3.49 3.50
CA LYS A 119 -5.41 -4.14 3.25
C LYS A 119 -6.58 -3.18 3.50
N GLY A 120 -6.58 -2.47 4.63
CA GLY A 120 -7.62 -1.49 4.93
C GLY A 120 -7.71 -0.36 3.91
N SER A 121 -6.56 0.10 3.40
CA SER A 121 -6.48 1.16 2.39
C SER A 121 -6.97 0.68 1.01
N TYR A 122 -6.64 -0.55 0.62
CA TYR A 122 -7.16 -1.17 -0.61
C TYR A 122 -8.68 -1.31 -0.56
N LEU A 123 -9.22 -1.85 0.55
CA LEU A 123 -10.67 -2.03 0.71
C LEU A 123 -11.43 -0.70 0.64
N LYS A 124 -10.89 0.35 1.27
CA LYS A 124 -11.48 1.69 1.21
C LYS A 124 -11.44 2.24 -0.22
N ALA A 125 -10.28 2.16 -0.88
CA ALA A 125 -10.15 2.62 -2.26
C ALA A 125 -11.08 1.89 -3.23
N ILE A 126 -11.22 0.56 -3.10
CA ILE A 126 -12.15 -0.23 -3.95
C ILE A 126 -13.60 0.18 -3.71
N LYS A 127 -13.99 0.43 -2.45
CA LYS A 127 -15.34 0.85 -2.10
C LYS A 127 -15.68 2.24 -2.65
N ASP A 128 -14.75 3.17 -2.53
CA ASP A 128 -14.97 4.56 -2.91
C ASP A 128 -14.85 4.77 -4.42
N LEU A 129 -14.19 3.86 -5.15
CA LEU A 129 -13.96 3.95 -6.59
C LEU A 129 -15.25 3.77 -7.39
N ASP A 130 -15.45 4.65 -8.37
CA ASP A 130 -16.63 4.64 -9.23
C ASP A 130 -16.63 3.45 -10.20
N GLU A 131 -17.78 2.80 -10.36
CA GLU A 131 -18.00 1.72 -11.32
C GLU A 131 -17.78 2.18 -12.78
N SER A 132 -17.89 3.49 -13.05
CA SER A 132 -17.57 4.07 -14.35
C SER A 132 -16.07 4.03 -14.68
N LEU A 133 -15.19 3.92 -13.68
CA LEU A 133 -13.73 3.78 -13.83
C LEU A 133 -13.34 2.29 -13.90
N ILE A 134 -13.92 1.57 -14.87
CA ILE A 134 -13.83 0.10 -14.98
C ILE A 134 -12.36 -0.37 -15.00
N SER A 135 -11.53 0.27 -15.82
CA SER A 135 -10.13 -0.13 -16.01
C SER A 135 -9.29 0.04 -14.75
N GLN A 136 -9.45 1.18 -14.07
CA GLN A 136 -8.79 1.47 -12.78
C GLN A 136 -9.30 0.53 -11.69
N SER A 137 -10.60 0.24 -11.69
CA SER A 137 -11.23 -0.67 -10.72
C SER A 137 -10.72 -2.09 -10.84
N PHE A 138 -10.59 -2.60 -12.07
CA PHE A 138 -10.02 -3.91 -12.33
C PHE A 138 -8.60 -4.01 -11.79
N ARG A 139 -7.73 -3.06 -12.17
CA ARG A 139 -6.34 -3.03 -11.71
C ARG A 139 -6.21 -2.92 -10.20
N LEU A 140 -7.03 -2.07 -9.56
CA LEU A 140 -6.99 -1.91 -8.12
C LEU A 140 -7.36 -3.21 -7.38
N ARG A 141 -8.33 -3.97 -7.91
CA ARG A 141 -8.72 -5.27 -7.34
C ARG A 141 -7.64 -6.33 -7.54
N GLU A 142 -7.06 -6.42 -8.73
CA GLU A 142 -5.92 -7.31 -9.01
C GLU A 142 -4.75 -7.00 -8.06
N GLN A 143 -4.47 -5.73 -7.79
CA GLN A 143 -3.40 -5.32 -6.88
C GLN A 143 -3.74 -5.62 -5.41
N ALA A 144 -5.02 -5.55 -5.03
CA ALA A 144 -5.46 -5.98 -3.71
C ALA A 144 -5.31 -7.51 -3.53
N GLU A 145 -5.56 -8.30 -4.58
CA GLU A 145 -5.32 -9.75 -4.56
C GLU A 145 -3.82 -10.06 -4.42
N ASN A 146 -2.96 -9.38 -5.17
CA ASN A 146 -1.51 -9.52 -5.03
C ASN A 146 -1.02 -9.16 -3.63
N GLN A 147 -1.57 -8.08 -3.04
CA GLN A 147 -1.30 -7.69 -1.66
C GLN A 147 -1.75 -8.78 -0.67
N TYR A 148 -2.93 -9.37 -0.85
CA TYR A 148 -3.41 -10.46 -0.03
C TYR A 148 -2.49 -11.70 -0.09
N MET A 149 -2.01 -12.06 -1.29
CA MET A 149 -1.06 -13.15 -1.47
C MET A 149 0.28 -12.87 -0.78
N ALA A 150 0.78 -11.64 -0.87
CA ALA A 150 1.96 -11.21 -0.13
C ALA A 150 1.74 -11.31 1.39
N SER A 151 0.60 -10.84 1.91
CA SER A 151 0.25 -10.96 3.33
C SER A 151 0.26 -12.42 3.80
N ASN A 152 -0.36 -13.33 3.04
CA ASN A 152 -0.36 -14.76 3.36
C ASN A 152 1.06 -15.34 3.36
N HIS A 153 1.89 -14.96 2.40
CA HIS A 153 3.28 -15.38 2.38
C HIS A 153 4.04 -14.90 3.64
N ILE A 154 3.86 -13.64 4.04
CA ILE A 154 4.46 -13.09 5.27
C ILE A 154 3.99 -13.83 6.52
N ASN A 155 2.69 -14.16 6.61
CA ASN A 155 2.15 -14.93 7.73
C ASN A 155 2.78 -16.33 7.80
N THR A 156 2.89 -17.03 6.67
CA THR A 156 3.57 -18.33 6.59
C THR A 156 5.03 -18.24 7.03
N LEU A 157 5.76 -17.22 6.58
CA LEU A 157 7.14 -16.98 7.03
C LEU A 157 7.19 -16.79 8.55
N LEU A 158 6.30 -15.98 9.12
CA LEU A 158 6.26 -15.73 10.55
C LEU A 158 6.01 -17.02 11.35
N ASP A 159 5.11 -17.88 10.88
CA ASP A 159 4.81 -19.15 11.54
C ASP A 159 5.99 -20.13 11.46
N CYS A 160 6.71 -20.20 10.34
CA CYS A 160 7.95 -20.97 10.23
C CYS A 160 9.00 -20.52 11.26
N TYR A 161 9.20 -19.20 11.41
CA TYR A 161 10.15 -18.66 12.38
C TYR A 161 9.72 -18.89 13.84
N ARG A 162 8.41 -18.86 14.14
CA ARG A 162 7.84 -19.19 15.47
C ARG A 162 8.04 -20.66 15.84
N LEU A 163 7.92 -21.57 14.87
CA LEU A 163 8.12 -22.99 15.11
C LEU A 163 9.59 -23.31 15.37
N ASN A 164 10.50 -22.70 14.61
CA ASN A 164 11.95 -22.88 14.81
C ASN A 164 12.44 -22.38 16.17
N THR A 165 11.84 -21.30 16.72
CA THR A 165 12.19 -20.78 18.06
C THR A 165 11.63 -21.62 19.20
N ARG A 166 10.66 -22.52 18.96
CA ARG A 166 10.14 -23.46 19.95
C ARG A 166 10.79 -24.85 19.91
N ALA A 167 11.53 -25.14 18.85
CA ALA A 167 12.21 -26.42 18.63
C ALA A 167 13.65 -26.45 19.21
N VAL A 168 14.11 -25.34 19.78
CA VAL A 168 15.38 -25.16 20.52
C VAL A 168 15.08 -25.00 22.00
#